data_AF-F3FUG2-F1
#
_entry.id   AF-F3FUG2-F1
#
_cell.length_a   1.000
_cell.length_b   1.000
_cell.length_c   1.000
_cell.angle_alpha   90.00
_cell.angle_beta   90.00
_cell.angle_gamma   90.00
#
_symmetry.space_group_name_H-M   'P 1'
#
loop_
_entity.id
_entity.type
_entity.pdbx_description
1 polymer ?
#
loop_
_entity_poly.entity_id
_entity_poly.type
_entity_poly.pdbx_seq_one_letter_code
_entity_poly.pdbx_strand_id
1 'polypeptide(L)'
;FAQRHALQSDASTAAGHRQTFFHMPRAWMLGIFFGLGTASYTCVLAWLAPYYLENGWSEQNAGLLLGFLTLMEVVSGLLAPALANRSRDKRVALVVLLTLMTTGFAGLILMPQQLGLLWTCLLGLGIGGLFPMSLIVSMDHFDDPQQAGSLTAFVQGVGYLIASLSPLLAGVIRDLTGSFEG
;
A
#
# COMPACT_ATOMS: atom_id res chain seq x y z
N PHE A 1 44.20 -7.57 7.29
CA PHE A 1 43.91 -6.24 7.86
C PHE A 1 43.32 -5.23 6.85
N ALA A 2 43.66 -5.28 5.54
CA ALA A 2 43.10 -4.35 4.54
C ALA A 2 41.60 -4.54 4.20
N GLN A 3 41.06 -5.76 4.28
CA GLN A 3 39.63 -6.03 3.99
C GLN A 3 38.66 -5.38 4.99
N ARG A 4 39.07 -5.16 6.25
CA ARG A 4 38.20 -4.51 7.25
C ARG A 4 38.00 -3.02 6.96
N HIS A 5 39.01 -2.33 6.42
CA HIS A 5 38.91 -0.92 6.05
C HIS A 5 38.00 -0.70 4.84
N ALA A 6 38.02 -1.60 3.85
CA ALA A 6 37.13 -1.52 2.68
C ALA A 6 35.65 -1.74 3.05
N LEU A 7 35.36 -2.67 3.98
CA LEU A 7 34.01 -2.86 4.51
C LEU A 7 33.54 -1.69 5.38
N GLN A 8 34.47 -1.02 6.08
CA GLN A 8 34.16 0.17 6.87
C GLN A 8 33.96 1.42 6.02
N SER A 9 34.66 1.58 4.89
CA SER A 9 34.41 2.67 3.95
C SER A 9 33.05 2.55 3.28
N ASP A 10 32.64 1.34 2.85
CA ASP A 10 31.31 1.11 2.28
C ASP A 10 30.17 1.37 3.28
N ALA A 11 30.37 0.98 4.54
CA ALA A 11 29.39 1.21 5.59
C ALA A 11 29.23 2.70 5.94
N SER A 12 30.31 3.49 5.83
CA SER A 12 30.29 4.92 6.17
C SER A 12 29.73 5.79 5.04
N THR A 13 29.98 5.45 3.76
CA THR A 13 29.23 6.05 2.64
C THR A 13 27.76 5.65 2.66
N ALA A 14 27.42 4.39 2.95
CA ALA A 14 26.02 3.96 3.08
C ALA A 14 25.29 4.69 4.23
N ALA A 15 25.97 4.91 5.37
CA ALA A 15 25.42 5.66 6.49
C ALA A 15 25.20 7.16 6.18
N GLY A 16 26.12 7.78 5.45
CA GLY A 16 25.99 9.18 5.00
C GLY A 16 24.83 9.38 4.01
N HIS A 17 24.60 8.41 3.11
CA HIS A 17 23.48 8.44 2.18
C HIS A 17 22.13 8.14 2.84
N ARG A 18 22.10 7.37 3.94
CA ARG A 18 20.86 7.13 4.69
C ARG A 18 20.34 8.40 5.36
N GLN A 19 21.21 9.34 5.72
CA GLN A 19 20.83 10.61 6.36
C GLN A 19 20.22 11.64 5.40
N THR A 20 20.53 11.58 4.10
CA THR A 20 20.01 12.54 3.12
C THR A 20 18.54 12.29 2.79
N PHE A 21 18.06 11.04 2.77
CA PHE A 21 16.66 10.74 2.47
C PHE A 21 15.68 11.28 3.52
N PHE A 22 16.07 11.34 4.80
CA PHE A 22 15.25 11.95 5.85
C PHE A 22 14.96 13.44 5.60
N HIS A 23 15.82 14.12 4.83
CA HIS A 23 15.69 15.52 4.49
C HIS A 23 15.04 15.73 3.10
N MET A 24 14.67 14.66 2.39
CA MET A 24 14.01 14.75 1.08
C MET A 24 12.48 14.65 1.24
N PRO A 25 11.71 15.73 1.01
CA PRO A 25 10.25 15.71 1.17
C PRO A 25 9.56 14.70 0.25
N ARG A 26 10.15 14.45 -0.94
CA ARG A 26 9.61 13.49 -1.92
C ARG A 26 9.68 12.05 -1.42
N ALA A 27 10.75 11.67 -0.72
CA ALA A 27 10.91 10.33 -0.15
C ALA A 27 9.86 10.07 0.95
N TRP A 28 9.62 11.07 1.80
CA TRP A 28 8.55 11.02 2.80
C TRP A 28 7.16 10.95 2.18
N MET A 29 6.89 11.75 1.16
CA MET A 29 5.58 11.73 0.47
C MET A 29 5.30 10.34 -0.14
N LEU A 30 6.32 9.71 -0.73
CA LEU A 30 6.19 8.36 -1.29
C LEU A 30 6.03 7.30 -0.20
N GLY A 31 6.77 7.42 0.91
CA GLY A 31 6.64 6.55 2.08
C GLY A 31 5.25 6.64 2.74
N ILE A 32 4.73 7.85 2.92
CA ILE A 32 3.38 8.09 3.45
C ILE A 32 2.32 7.56 2.50
N PHE A 33 2.46 7.82 1.20
CA PHE A 33 1.56 7.30 0.17
C PHE A 33 1.49 5.76 0.21
N PHE A 34 2.66 5.11 0.19
CA PHE A 34 2.75 3.66 0.27
C PHE A 34 2.16 3.15 1.59
N GLY A 35 2.50 3.79 2.71
CA GLY A 35 1.98 3.45 4.04
C GLY A 35 0.47 3.55 4.17
N LEU A 36 -0.14 4.60 3.64
CA LEU A 36 -1.61 4.75 3.62
C LEU A 36 -2.28 3.66 2.76
N GLY A 37 -1.66 3.31 1.63
CA GLY A 37 -2.13 2.20 0.79
C GLY A 37 -2.07 0.85 1.49
N THR A 38 -0.93 0.54 2.12
CA THR A 38 -0.77 -0.71 2.89
C THR A 38 -1.66 -0.73 4.14
N ALA A 39 -1.84 0.39 4.83
CA ALA A 39 -2.79 0.53 5.93
C ALA A 39 -4.24 0.26 5.48
N SER A 40 -4.60 0.77 4.31
CA SER A 40 -5.92 0.55 3.71
C SER A 40 -6.13 -0.91 3.35
N TYR A 41 -5.12 -1.56 2.78
CA TYR A 41 -5.13 -2.99 2.49
C TYR A 41 -5.38 -3.83 3.76
N THR A 42 -4.61 -3.60 4.82
CA THR A 42 -4.76 -4.37 6.06
C THR A 42 -6.12 -4.13 6.71
N CYS A 43 -6.65 -2.91 6.61
CA CYS A 43 -8.01 -2.59 7.05
C CYS A 43 -9.06 -3.38 6.26
N VAL A 44 -9.02 -3.34 4.93
CA VAL A 44 -9.96 -4.08 4.08
C VAL A 44 -9.85 -5.59 4.30
N LEU A 45 -8.64 -6.12 4.41
CA LEU A 45 -8.41 -7.54 4.69
C LEU A 45 -9.03 -7.99 6.00
N ALA A 46 -8.92 -7.16 7.06
CA ALA A 46 -9.45 -7.48 8.37
C ALA A 46 -10.97 -7.30 8.49
N TRP A 47 -11.56 -6.36 7.72
CA TRP A 47 -12.91 -5.86 8.00
C TRP A 47 -13.92 -6.05 6.88
N LEU A 48 -13.50 -6.27 5.63
CA LEU A 48 -14.44 -6.39 4.52
C LEU A 48 -15.38 -7.58 4.72
N ALA A 49 -14.85 -8.76 5.04
CA ALA A 49 -15.68 -9.95 5.23
C ALA A 49 -16.62 -9.82 6.46
N PRO A 50 -16.13 -9.45 7.67
CA PRO A 50 -17.02 -9.18 8.81
C PRO A 50 -18.08 -8.13 8.54
N TYR A 51 -17.72 -7.04 7.84
CA TYR A 51 -18.67 -5.99 7.46
C TYR A 51 -19.83 -6.53 6.63
N TYR A 52 -19.55 -7.37 5.63
CA TYR A 52 -20.61 -7.97 4.81
C TYR A 52 -21.41 -9.05 5.55
N LEU A 53 -20.78 -9.80 6.47
CA LEU A 53 -21.47 -10.74 7.35
C LEU A 53 -22.50 -10.03 8.24
N GLU A 54 -22.12 -8.92 8.87
CA GLU A 54 -23.02 -8.09 9.68
C GLU A 54 -24.15 -7.48 8.86
N ASN A 55 -23.91 -7.23 7.56
CA ASN A 55 -24.93 -6.81 6.60
C ASN A 55 -25.82 -7.97 6.06
N GLY A 56 -25.74 -9.15 6.67
CA GLY A 56 -26.60 -10.30 6.37
C GLY A 56 -26.14 -11.20 5.23
N TRP A 57 -24.90 -11.07 4.76
CA TRP A 57 -24.34 -11.97 3.76
C TRP A 57 -23.92 -13.31 4.39
N SER A 58 -23.92 -14.38 3.59
CA SER A 58 -23.37 -15.67 4.02
C SER A 58 -21.84 -15.62 4.11
N GLU A 59 -21.25 -16.45 4.97
CA GLU A 59 -19.79 -16.63 5.10
C GLU A 59 -19.13 -16.94 3.75
N GLN A 60 -19.78 -17.78 2.94
CA GLN A 60 -19.30 -18.13 1.61
C GLN A 60 -19.22 -16.89 0.70
N ASN A 61 -20.27 -16.05 0.67
CA ASN A 61 -20.29 -14.88 -0.20
C ASN A 61 -19.30 -13.80 0.26
N ALA A 62 -19.17 -13.59 1.56
CA ALA A 62 -18.18 -12.67 2.12
C ALA A 62 -16.75 -13.13 1.81
N GLY A 63 -16.47 -14.43 1.92
CA GLY A 63 -15.19 -15.02 1.54
C GLY A 63 -14.89 -14.91 0.04
N LEU A 64 -15.89 -15.17 -0.82
CA LEU A 64 -15.76 -14.99 -2.28
C LEU A 64 -15.50 -13.53 -2.66
N LEU A 65 -16.13 -12.57 -1.97
CA LEU A 65 -15.91 -11.14 -2.18
C LEU A 65 -14.46 -10.75 -1.86
N LEU A 66 -13.91 -11.26 -0.76
CA LEU A 66 -12.51 -11.05 -0.40
C LEU A 66 -11.56 -11.72 -1.42
N GLY A 67 -11.88 -12.93 -1.86
CA GLY A 67 -11.12 -13.60 -2.94
C GLY A 67 -11.15 -12.82 -4.25
N PHE A 68 -12.28 -12.20 -4.58
CA PHE A 68 -12.43 -11.33 -5.74
C PHE A 68 -11.59 -10.06 -5.61
N LEU A 69 -11.55 -9.44 -4.41
CA LEU A 69 -10.64 -8.33 -4.13
C LEU A 69 -9.18 -8.71 -4.41
N THR A 70 -8.70 -9.82 -3.83
CA THR A 70 -7.33 -10.29 -4.03
C THR A 70 -7.04 -10.62 -5.50
N LEU A 71 -8.00 -11.15 -6.25
CA LEU A 71 -7.86 -11.36 -7.68
C LEU A 71 -7.64 -10.03 -8.42
N MET A 72 -8.41 -8.99 -8.09
CA MET A 72 -8.25 -7.66 -8.68
C MET A 72 -6.93 -7.00 -8.26
N GLU A 73 -6.43 -7.27 -7.06
CA GLU A 73 -5.10 -6.85 -6.64
C GLU A 73 -4.01 -7.46 -7.52
N VAL A 74 -4.09 -8.77 -7.80
CA VAL A 74 -3.15 -9.45 -8.70
C VAL A 74 -3.22 -8.85 -10.11
N VAL A 75 -4.43 -8.63 -10.64
CA VAL A 75 -4.62 -8.00 -11.95
C VAL A 75 -3.96 -6.63 -11.99
N SER A 76 -4.19 -5.79 -10.98
CA SER A 76 -3.57 -4.47 -10.91
C SER A 76 -2.07 -4.53 -10.72
N GLY A 77 -1.56 -5.46 -9.92
CA GLY A 77 -0.13 -5.66 -9.72
C GLY A 77 0.61 -6.02 -11.02
N LEU A 78 -0.06 -6.72 -11.93
CA LEU A 78 0.45 -7.04 -13.27
C LEU A 78 0.28 -5.88 -14.27
N LEU A 79 -0.82 -5.12 -14.16
CA LEU A 79 -1.09 -3.96 -15.03
C LEU A 79 -0.23 -2.75 -14.67
N ALA A 80 0.15 -2.58 -13.40
CA ALA A 80 0.88 -1.43 -12.89
C ALA A 80 2.24 -1.23 -13.60
N PRO A 81 3.11 -2.24 -13.75
CA PRO A 81 4.36 -2.09 -14.51
C PRO A 81 4.12 -1.74 -15.99
N ALA A 82 3.11 -2.33 -16.62
CA ALA A 82 2.76 -2.03 -18.00
C ALA A 82 2.30 -0.57 -18.17
N LEU A 83 1.50 -0.08 -17.22
CA LEU A 83 1.03 1.30 -17.18
C LEU A 83 2.18 2.28 -16.89
N ALA A 84 3.11 1.91 -16.01
CA ALA A 84 4.29 2.69 -15.69
C ALA A 84 5.23 2.84 -16.88
N ASN A 85 5.48 1.75 -17.62
CA ASN A 85 6.35 1.76 -18.80
C ASN A 85 5.78 2.60 -19.95
N ARG A 86 4.45 2.66 -20.08
CA ARG A 86 3.79 3.45 -21.13
C ARG A 86 3.68 4.93 -20.77
N SER A 87 3.72 5.28 -19.48
CA SER A 87 3.50 6.64 -18.99
C SER A 87 4.81 7.39 -18.82
N ARG A 88 4.97 8.53 -19.51
CA ARG A 88 6.11 9.44 -19.29
C ARG A 88 6.12 10.01 -17.86
N ASP A 89 4.95 10.24 -17.27
CA ASP A 89 4.80 10.69 -15.90
C ASP A 89 4.15 9.62 -15.02
N LYS A 90 4.96 9.02 -14.15
CA LYS A 90 4.52 7.98 -13.20
C LYS A 90 3.55 8.50 -12.15
N ARG A 91 3.49 9.81 -11.92
CA ARG A 91 2.53 10.44 -11.00
C ARG A 91 1.10 10.18 -11.44
N VAL A 92 0.85 10.14 -12.75
CA VAL A 92 -0.49 9.87 -13.28
C VAL A 92 -0.98 8.48 -12.84
N ALA A 93 -0.13 7.46 -12.95
CA ALA A 93 -0.46 6.12 -12.48
C ALA A 93 -0.72 6.07 -10.97
N LEU A 94 0.10 6.77 -10.15
CA LEU A 94 -0.13 6.86 -8.70
C LEU A 94 -1.47 7.54 -8.36
N VAL A 95 -1.80 8.64 -9.05
CA VAL A 95 -3.06 9.36 -8.86
C VAL A 95 -4.24 8.47 -9.25
N VAL A 96 -4.15 7.75 -10.37
CA VAL A 96 -5.20 6.80 -10.79
C VAL A 96 -5.43 5.73 -9.70
N LEU A 97 -4.38 5.07 -9.21
CA LEU A 97 -4.49 4.07 -8.15
C LEU A 97 -5.12 4.65 -6.88
N LEU A 98 -4.70 5.85 -6.48
CA LEU A 98 -5.26 6.54 -5.32
C LEU A 98 -6.76 6.84 -5.52
N THR A 99 -7.13 7.37 -6.70
CA THR A 99 -8.54 7.68 -7.00
C THR A 99 -9.40 6.43 -7.01
N LEU A 100 -8.91 5.31 -7.53
CA LEU A 100 -9.62 4.02 -7.49
C LEU A 100 -9.84 3.58 -6.04
N MET A 101 -8.79 3.65 -5.21
CA MET A 101 -8.87 3.27 -3.80
C MET A 101 -9.84 4.17 -3.02
N THR A 102 -9.73 5.49 -3.15
CA THR A 102 -10.62 6.46 -2.48
C THR A 102 -12.06 6.30 -2.94
N THR A 103 -12.29 6.08 -4.24
CA THR A 103 -13.64 5.85 -4.78
C THR A 103 -14.23 4.53 -4.28
N GLY A 104 -13.42 3.48 -4.20
CA GLY A 104 -13.83 2.20 -3.65
C GLY A 104 -14.26 2.29 -2.17
N PHE A 105 -13.47 2.98 -1.33
CA PHE A 105 -13.87 3.25 0.06
C PHE A 105 -15.12 4.11 0.16
N ALA A 106 -15.19 5.22 -0.58
CA ALA A 106 -16.35 6.10 -0.57
C ALA A 106 -17.62 5.36 -1.00
N GLY A 107 -17.51 4.49 -2.01
CA GLY A 107 -18.60 3.66 -2.49
C GLY A 107 -19.08 2.62 -1.47
N LEU A 108 -18.15 1.95 -0.76
CA LEU A 108 -18.52 1.04 0.33
C LEU A 108 -19.25 1.77 1.46
N ILE A 109 -18.87 3.01 1.79
CA ILE A 109 -19.51 3.80 2.84
C ILE A 109 -20.91 4.28 2.41
N LEU A 110 -21.05 4.76 1.17
CA LEU A 110 -22.29 5.39 0.70
C LEU A 110 -23.33 4.40 0.16
N MET A 111 -22.90 3.36 -0.55
CA MET A 111 -23.78 2.40 -1.24
C MET A 111 -23.24 0.96 -1.14
N PRO A 112 -23.15 0.39 0.07
CA PRO A 112 -22.54 -0.94 0.29
C PRO A 112 -23.30 -2.08 -0.41
N GLN A 113 -24.64 -2.06 -0.40
CA GLN A 113 -25.43 -3.21 -0.85
C GLN A 113 -25.69 -3.28 -2.36
N GLN A 114 -25.76 -2.12 -3.03
CA GLN A 114 -26.18 -2.06 -4.45
C GLN A 114 -25.02 -2.31 -5.42
N LEU A 115 -23.80 -1.91 -5.04
CA LEU A 115 -22.62 -1.92 -5.92
C LEU A 115 -21.38 -2.50 -5.24
N GLY A 116 -21.54 -3.35 -4.22
CA GLY A 116 -20.44 -3.90 -3.43
C GLY A 116 -19.33 -4.55 -4.26
N LEU A 117 -19.66 -5.33 -5.30
CA LEU A 117 -18.67 -5.91 -6.20
C LEU A 117 -17.87 -4.86 -6.98
N LEU A 118 -18.51 -3.78 -7.42
CA LEU A 118 -17.83 -2.68 -8.11
C LEU A 118 -16.85 -1.98 -7.17
N TRP A 119 -17.28 -1.67 -5.95
CA TRP A 119 -16.43 -1.00 -4.97
C TRP A 119 -15.23 -1.87 -4.56
N THR A 120 -15.46 -3.15 -4.33
CA THR A 120 -14.40 -4.13 -4.07
C THR A 120 -13.45 -4.27 -5.26
N CYS A 121 -13.96 -4.19 -6.50
CA CYS A 121 -13.13 -4.17 -7.70
C CYS A 121 -12.21 -2.94 -7.72
N LEU A 122 -12.78 -1.74 -7.53
CA LEU A 122 -12.00 -0.49 -7.50
C LEU A 122 -10.97 -0.48 -6.37
N LEU A 123 -11.32 -1.00 -5.19
CA LEU A 123 -10.38 -1.16 -4.07
C LEU A 123 -9.24 -2.10 -4.42
N GLY A 124 -9.53 -3.32 -4.89
CA GLY A 124 -8.51 -4.29 -5.26
C GLY A 124 -7.59 -3.74 -6.35
N LEU A 125 -8.16 -3.05 -7.35
CA LEU A 125 -7.36 -2.41 -8.39
C LEU A 125 -6.48 -1.28 -7.84
N GLY A 126 -6.99 -0.43 -6.96
CA GLY A 126 -6.18 0.63 -6.33
C GLY A 126 -5.04 0.07 -5.48
N ILE A 127 -5.37 -0.89 -4.61
CA ILE A 127 -4.44 -1.50 -3.65
C ILE A 127 -3.35 -2.32 -4.36
N GLY A 128 -3.71 -3.19 -5.31
CA GLY A 128 -2.75 -4.12 -5.92
C GLY A 128 -1.63 -3.43 -6.71
N GLY A 129 -1.90 -2.24 -7.25
CA GLY A 129 -0.92 -1.48 -8.03
C GLY A 129 0.07 -0.68 -7.17
N LEU A 130 -0.26 -0.43 -5.90
CA LEU A 130 0.54 0.44 -5.01
C LEU A 130 1.96 -0.10 -4.78
N PHE A 131 2.09 -1.39 -4.52
CA PHE A 131 3.38 -2.02 -4.25
C PHE A 131 4.34 -1.97 -5.46
N PRO A 132 4.00 -2.51 -6.65
CA PRO A 132 4.89 -2.44 -7.80
C PRO A 132 5.16 -1.01 -8.24
N MET A 133 4.16 -0.10 -8.19
CA MET A 133 4.41 1.31 -8.49
C MET A 133 5.37 1.98 -7.51
N SER A 134 5.28 1.66 -6.22
CA SER A 134 6.20 2.18 -5.20
C SER A 134 7.64 1.75 -5.49
N LEU A 135 7.85 0.49 -5.88
CA LEU A 135 9.16 -0.02 -6.33
C LEU A 135 9.64 0.72 -7.58
N ILE A 136 8.82 0.81 -8.63
CA ILE A 136 9.19 1.43 -9.91
C ILE A 136 9.55 2.90 -9.72
N VAL A 137 8.73 3.66 -8.98
CA VAL A 137 8.97 5.10 -8.76
C VAL A 137 10.21 5.34 -7.91
N SER A 138 10.48 4.47 -6.93
CA SER A 138 11.68 4.58 -6.09
C SER A 138 12.94 4.19 -6.86
N MET A 139 12.87 3.16 -7.69
CA MET A 139 14.00 2.69 -8.50
C MET A 139 14.37 3.68 -9.60
N ASP A 140 13.38 4.27 -10.28
CA ASP A 140 13.62 5.25 -11.34
C ASP A 140 14.01 6.64 -10.81
N HIS A 141 14.13 6.81 -9.49
CA HIS A 141 14.50 8.10 -8.90
C HIS A 141 16.00 8.40 -9.02
N PHE A 142 16.85 7.37 -9.07
CA PHE A 142 18.30 7.49 -9.12
C PHE A 142 18.88 6.51 -10.14
N ASP A 143 19.87 6.97 -10.92
CA ASP A 143 20.59 6.10 -11.86
C ASP A 143 21.52 5.10 -11.14
N ASP A 144 21.91 5.40 -9.90
CA ASP A 144 22.72 4.54 -9.06
C ASP A 144 21.84 3.44 -8.39
N PRO A 145 22.05 2.15 -8.72
CA PRO A 145 21.27 1.05 -8.16
C PRO A 145 21.32 0.96 -6.63
N GLN A 146 22.43 1.37 -6.01
CA GLN A 146 22.61 1.26 -4.57
C GLN A 146 21.80 2.34 -3.83
N GLN A 147 21.71 3.55 -4.41
CA GLN A 147 20.86 4.63 -3.92
C GLN A 147 19.38 4.36 -4.17
N ALA A 148 19.04 3.86 -5.36
CA ALA A 148 17.69 3.43 -5.72
C ALA A 148 17.15 2.35 -4.76
N GLY A 149 17.98 1.34 -4.45
CA GLY A 149 17.67 0.32 -3.45
C GLY A 149 17.49 0.88 -2.04
N SER A 150 18.35 1.82 -1.63
CA SER A 150 18.27 2.46 -0.32
C SER A 150 17.02 3.34 -0.15
N LEU A 151 16.63 4.10 -1.18
CA LEU A 151 15.38 4.87 -1.19
C LEU A 151 14.17 3.94 -1.11
N THR A 152 14.18 2.86 -1.90
CA THR A 152 13.12 1.85 -1.91
C THR A 152 12.94 1.23 -0.52
N ALA A 153 14.04 0.88 0.15
CA ALA A 153 14.02 0.36 1.52
C ALA A 153 13.51 1.40 2.52
N PHE A 154 13.87 2.67 2.37
CA PHE A 154 13.35 3.76 3.21
C PHE A 154 11.82 3.92 3.04
N VAL A 155 11.34 4.00 1.81
CA VAL A 155 9.91 4.15 1.47
C VAL A 155 9.10 2.98 2.01
N GLN A 156 9.57 1.75 1.82
CA GLN A 156 8.90 0.56 2.35
C GLN A 156 8.94 0.53 3.88
N GLY A 157 10.09 0.84 4.49
CA GLY A 157 10.22 0.89 5.93
C GLY A 157 9.25 1.88 6.58
N VAL A 158 9.19 3.12 6.05
CA VAL A 158 8.22 4.13 6.51
C VAL A 158 6.80 3.65 6.27
N GLY A 159 6.51 3.09 5.08
CA GLY A 159 5.16 2.61 4.77
C GLY A 159 4.69 1.49 5.68
N TYR A 160 5.53 0.51 5.99
CA TYR A 160 5.18 -0.55 6.93
C TYR A 160 5.06 -0.07 8.38
N LEU A 161 5.83 0.93 8.79
CA LEU A 161 5.65 1.59 10.09
C LEU A 161 4.31 2.31 10.18
N ILE A 162 3.84 2.93 9.09
CA ILE A 162 2.51 3.54 9.05
C ILE A 162 1.44 2.44 9.00
N ALA A 163 1.64 1.39 8.20
CA ALA A 163 0.68 0.31 8.04
C ALA A 163 0.48 -0.50 9.32
N SER A 164 1.51 -0.64 10.16
CA SER A 164 1.39 -1.32 11.47
C SER A 164 0.52 -0.56 12.46
N LEU A 165 0.31 0.75 12.26
CA LEU A 165 -0.66 1.53 13.03
C LEU A 165 -2.10 1.22 12.62
N SER A 166 -2.34 0.70 11.41
CA SER A 166 -3.70 0.42 10.92
C SER A 166 -4.42 -0.65 11.77
N PRO A 167 -3.84 -1.83 12.06
CA PRO A 167 -4.45 -2.80 12.98
C PRO A 167 -4.68 -2.25 14.38
N LEU A 168 -3.78 -1.40 14.89
CA LEU A 168 -3.90 -0.74 16.19
C LEU A 168 -5.08 0.22 16.23
N LEU A 169 -5.19 1.10 15.24
CA LEU A 169 -6.32 2.02 15.08
C LEU A 169 -7.62 1.25 14.85
N ALA A 170 -7.59 0.20 14.05
CA ALA A 170 -8.74 -0.65 13.80
C ALA A 170 -9.20 -1.41 15.04
N GLY A 171 -8.28 -1.90 15.87
CA GLY A 171 -8.59 -2.52 17.16
C GLY A 171 -9.23 -1.53 18.13
N VAL A 172 -8.65 -0.33 18.27
CA VAL A 172 -9.22 0.73 19.10
C VAL A 172 -10.60 1.17 18.62
N ILE A 173 -10.81 1.30 17.31
CA ILE A 173 -12.13 1.63 16.75
C ILE A 173 -13.12 0.50 17.06
N ARG A 174 -12.72 -0.78 16.90
CA ARG A 174 -13.55 -1.95 17.27
C ARG A 174 -13.99 -1.91 18.72
N ASP A 175 -13.03 -1.70 19.61
CA ASP A 175 -13.24 -1.67 21.06
C ASP A 175 -14.20 -0.52 21.44
N LEU A 176 -14.17 0.59 20.70
CA LEU A 176 -15.09 1.72 20.88
C LEU A 176 -16.47 1.52 20.20
N THR A 177 -16.56 0.75 19.11
CA THR A 177 -17.82 0.55 18.36
C THR A 177 -18.68 -0.62 18.85
N GLY A 178 -18.15 -1.49 19.72
CA GLY A 178 -18.92 -2.57 20.32
C GLY A 178 -18.12 -3.86 20.39
N SER A 179 -17.76 -4.25 21.61
CA SER A 179 -17.14 -5.54 21.92
C SER A 179 -18.07 -6.69 21.51
N PHE A 180 -17.48 -7.78 21.00
CA PHE A 180 -18.14 -9.09 20.84
C PHE A 180 -18.20 -9.80 22.21
N GLU A 181 -18.76 -9.14 23.22
CA GLU A 181 -19.15 -9.80 24.47
C GLU A 181 -20.68 -9.81 24.56
N GLY A 182 -21.23 -10.90 24.02
CA GLY A 182 -22.56 -11.43 24.24
C GLY A 182 -22.49 -12.94 24.11
#